data_AF-A0A7C5Y3V2-F1
#
_entry.id   AF-A0A7C5Y3V2-F1
#
_cell.length_a   1.000
_cell.length_b   1.000
_cell.length_c   1.000
_cell.angle_alpha   90.00
_cell.angle_beta   90.00
_cell.angle_gamma   90.00
#
_symmetry.space_group_name_H-M   'P 1'
#
loop_
_entity.id
_entity.type
_entity.pdbx_description
1 polymer ?
#
loop_
_entity_poly.entity_id
_entity_poly.type
_entity_poly.pdbx_seq_one_letter_code
_entity_poly.pdbx_strand_id
1 'polypeptide(L)'
;MRGAGPALLVTAVAAAFLPVPGALPAAVAMAVAGGLVTDREVVRAAFRGGALLGLLFAAAVTAGAVAFSSGSGRGVAAGATLLGRLLVLGIALGVLARRTDAERVLAVARRLGMERTGLVIGLSLNVLPHLLETLRQTWAVLVIRNGGRRPRLRSMAPLPELILAHPARLADEAAAAAALRGHTALGPRRTRLATGARAVVVTGPPGAGKTPAIAAAVRRIRAAGRPVAGFLQPARYEDGAKIGFDIADVVTGERTAFATLAAPGGGEEGTRFRFHREGLELARRSLREIPAGAVVVADELGPVELRGGGHMEAVHRAAAGPNAAALLLVVRRHLIPSLLAALDAQDAVVLDLAREDEPVEAILSALDIRDREVQHGLWNGPGMVHTRE
;
A
#
# COMPACT_ATOMS: atom_id res chain seq x y z
N MET A 1 -25.93 4.09 -32.90
CA MET A 1 -26.85 3.88 -31.75
C MET A 1 -26.19 3.87 -30.36
N ARG A 2 -24.85 3.91 -30.20
CA ARG A 2 -24.17 3.77 -28.89
C ARG A 2 -24.40 4.90 -27.86
N GLY A 3 -24.91 6.07 -28.28
CA GLY A 3 -25.17 7.23 -27.40
C GLY A 3 -26.63 7.46 -26.97
N ALA A 4 -27.60 6.73 -27.55
CA ALA A 4 -29.02 7.02 -27.33
C ALA A 4 -29.50 6.68 -25.91
N GLY A 5 -29.03 5.56 -25.34
CA GLY A 5 -29.42 5.12 -23.99
C GLY A 5 -29.01 6.10 -22.88
N PRO A 6 -27.73 6.54 -22.82
CA PRO A 6 -27.29 7.54 -21.83
C PRO A 6 -27.98 8.89 -21.96
N ALA A 7 -28.19 9.38 -23.19
CA ALA A 7 -28.90 10.63 -23.43
C ALA A 7 -30.35 10.55 -22.90
N LEU A 8 -31.07 9.46 -23.18
CA LEU A 8 -32.41 9.21 -22.67
C LEU A 8 -32.46 9.17 -21.13
N LEU A 9 -31.44 8.62 -20.48
CA LEU A 9 -31.37 8.58 -19.01
C LEU A 9 -31.11 9.96 -18.39
N VAL A 10 -30.25 10.78 -19.00
CA VAL A 10 -30.03 12.16 -18.55
C VAL A 10 -31.32 12.98 -18.71
N THR A 11 -32.00 12.84 -19.85
CA THR A 11 -33.30 13.49 -20.08
C THR A 11 -34.37 12.99 -19.10
N ALA A 12 -34.38 11.69 -18.77
CA ALA A 12 -35.27 11.13 -17.78
C ALA A 12 -35.04 11.71 -16.38
N VAL A 13 -33.78 11.82 -15.94
CA VAL A 13 -33.44 12.42 -14.64
C VAL A 13 -33.89 13.88 -14.60
N ALA A 14 -33.60 14.68 -15.63
CA ALA A 14 -34.04 16.07 -15.69
C ALA A 14 -35.56 16.21 -15.63
N ALA A 15 -36.28 15.37 -16.40
CA ALA A 15 -37.74 15.38 -16.43
C ALA A 15 -38.40 14.94 -15.11
N ALA A 16 -37.75 14.11 -14.30
CA ALA A 16 -38.29 13.63 -13.01
C ALA A 16 -38.44 14.75 -11.95
N PHE A 17 -37.73 15.87 -12.13
CA PHE A 17 -37.77 17.02 -11.21
C PHE A 17 -38.54 18.23 -11.75
N LEU A 18 -39.04 18.17 -12.99
CA LEU A 18 -39.86 19.24 -13.54
C LEU A 18 -41.23 19.27 -12.84
N PRO A 19 -41.70 20.45 -12.38
CA PRO A 19 -43.00 20.60 -11.73
C PRO A 19 -44.13 20.70 -12.78
N VAL A 20 -44.11 19.84 -13.80
CA VAL A 20 -45.06 19.85 -14.91
C VAL A 20 -45.93 18.58 -14.86
N PRO A 21 -47.27 18.68 -14.97
CA PRO A 21 -48.15 17.52 -15.05
C PRO A 21 -47.70 16.57 -16.18
N GLY A 22 -47.56 15.28 -15.88
CA GLY A 22 -47.15 14.27 -16.87
C GLY A 22 -45.63 14.12 -17.10
N ALA A 23 -44.80 15.03 -16.58
CA ALA A 23 -43.34 14.93 -16.72
C ALA A 23 -42.75 13.70 -16.01
N LEU A 24 -43.28 13.34 -14.84
CA LEU A 24 -42.80 12.18 -14.08
C LEU A 24 -43.13 10.82 -14.75
N PRO A 25 -44.36 10.55 -15.21
CA PRO A 25 -44.64 9.35 -16.01
C PRO A 25 -43.76 9.25 -17.26
N ALA A 26 -43.54 10.36 -17.97
CA ALA A 26 -42.64 10.42 -19.12
C ALA A 26 -41.19 10.13 -18.71
N ALA A 27 -40.73 10.67 -17.58
CA ALA A 27 -39.41 10.40 -17.02
C ALA A 27 -39.20 8.93 -16.67
N VAL A 28 -40.19 8.28 -16.04
CA VAL A 28 -40.15 6.84 -15.75
C VAL A 28 -40.08 6.02 -17.03
N ALA A 29 -40.91 6.33 -18.03
CA ALA A 29 -40.89 5.65 -19.32
C ALA A 29 -39.55 5.80 -20.04
N MET A 30 -38.99 7.03 -20.07
CA MET A 30 -37.67 7.30 -20.64
C MET A 30 -36.55 6.59 -19.89
N ALA A 31 -36.62 6.52 -18.55
CA ALA A 31 -35.63 5.80 -17.74
C ALA A 31 -35.66 4.29 -18.01
N VAL A 32 -36.86 3.70 -18.08
CA VAL A 32 -37.03 2.27 -18.40
C VAL A 32 -36.57 1.99 -19.83
N ALA A 33 -36.97 2.80 -20.82
CA ALA A 33 -36.55 2.62 -22.21
C ALA A 33 -35.02 2.79 -22.36
N GLY A 34 -34.45 3.84 -21.77
CA GLY A 34 -33.00 4.06 -21.74
C GLY A 34 -32.25 2.93 -21.04
N GLY A 35 -32.80 2.40 -19.93
CA GLY A 35 -32.29 1.22 -19.23
C GLY A 35 -32.36 -0.04 -20.09
N LEU A 36 -33.48 -0.35 -20.74
CA LEU A 36 -33.65 -1.54 -21.60
C LEU A 36 -32.73 -1.54 -22.82
N VAL A 37 -32.47 -0.36 -23.40
CA VAL A 37 -31.52 -0.19 -24.52
C VAL A 37 -30.06 -0.33 -24.05
N THR A 38 -29.80 -0.01 -22.79
CA THR A 38 -28.45 0.08 -22.25
C THR A 38 -28.01 -1.21 -21.56
N ASP A 39 -28.82 -1.68 -20.61
CA ASP A 39 -28.59 -2.87 -19.78
C ASP A 39 -29.92 -3.34 -19.16
N ARG A 40 -30.45 -4.45 -19.68
CA ARG A 40 -31.72 -5.04 -19.23
C ARG A 40 -31.66 -5.56 -17.78
N GLU A 41 -30.48 -5.89 -17.27
CA GLU A 41 -30.33 -6.37 -15.89
C GLU A 41 -30.52 -5.26 -14.88
N VAL A 42 -30.28 -4.00 -15.24
CA VAL A 42 -30.58 -2.84 -14.36
C VAL A 42 -32.07 -2.71 -14.14
N VAL A 43 -32.84 -2.78 -15.22
CA VAL A 43 -34.30 -2.68 -15.15
C VAL A 43 -34.84 -3.86 -14.33
N ARG A 44 -34.39 -5.09 -14.61
CA ARG A 44 -34.79 -6.26 -13.81
C ARG A 44 -34.42 -6.13 -12.34
N ALA A 45 -33.24 -5.60 -12.03
CA ALA A 45 -32.79 -5.39 -10.65
C ALA A 45 -33.62 -4.33 -9.91
N ALA A 46 -34.03 -3.26 -10.60
CA ALA A 46 -34.91 -2.23 -10.04
C ALA A 46 -36.29 -2.78 -9.64
N PHE A 47 -36.75 -3.84 -10.34
CA PHE A 47 -37.99 -4.55 -10.04
C PHE A 47 -37.79 -5.86 -9.24
N ARG A 48 -36.59 -6.17 -8.74
CA ARG A 48 -36.38 -7.30 -7.82
C ARG A 48 -36.98 -6.98 -6.46
N GLY A 49 -37.56 -8.00 -5.82
CA GLY A 49 -38.39 -7.86 -4.61
C GLY A 49 -37.80 -6.99 -3.51
N GLY A 50 -36.50 -7.12 -3.21
CA GLY A 50 -35.85 -6.33 -2.15
C GLY A 50 -35.74 -4.83 -2.44
N ALA A 51 -35.37 -4.44 -3.67
CA ALA A 51 -35.24 -3.03 -4.05
C ALA A 51 -36.63 -2.37 -4.18
N LEU A 52 -37.58 -3.11 -4.77
CA LEU A 52 -38.96 -2.67 -4.90
C LEU A 52 -39.62 -2.47 -3.53
N LEU A 53 -39.39 -3.37 -2.56
CA LEU A 53 -39.90 -3.20 -1.19
C LEU A 53 -39.36 -1.94 -0.53
N GLY A 54 -38.06 -1.66 -0.66
CA GLY A 54 -37.45 -0.45 -0.08
C GLY A 54 -38.01 0.84 -0.68
N LEU A 55 -38.18 0.87 -2.00
CA LEU A 55 -38.79 1.98 -2.73
C LEU A 55 -40.26 2.20 -2.30
N LEU A 56 -41.03 1.12 -2.22
CA LEU A 56 -42.43 1.16 -1.78
C LEU A 56 -42.55 1.57 -0.31
N PHE A 57 -41.63 1.13 0.55
CA PHE A 57 -41.59 1.52 1.95
C PHE A 57 -41.32 3.02 2.10
N ALA A 58 -40.30 3.55 1.43
CA ALA A 58 -39.99 4.98 1.44
C ALA A 58 -41.17 5.84 0.92
N ALA A 59 -41.82 5.36 -0.16
CA ALA A 59 -43.01 6.00 -0.72
C ALA A 59 -44.21 5.95 0.25
N ALA A 60 -44.43 4.82 0.92
CA ALA A 60 -45.51 4.64 1.89
C ALA A 60 -45.32 5.50 3.14
N VAL A 61 -44.09 5.59 3.67
CA VAL A 61 -43.76 6.48 4.80
C VAL A 61 -44.04 7.94 4.44
N THR A 62 -43.62 8.36 3.25
CA THR A 62 -43.85 9.73 2.76
C THR A 62 -45.33 10.00 2.52
N ALA A 63 -46.05 9.04 1.95
CA ALA A 63 -47.49 9.13 1.75
C ALA A 63 -48.23 9.27 3.09
N GLY A 64 -47.85 8.48 4.10
CA GLY A 64 -48.42 8.55 5.44
C GLY A 64 -48.14 9.89 6.12
N ALA A 65 -46.90 10.39 6.06
CA ALA A 65 -46.51 11.65 6.67
C ALA A 65 -47.27 12.86 6.06
N VAL A 66 -47.46 12.88 4.74
CA VAL A 66 -48.21 13.94 4.06
C VAL A 66 -49.72 13.76 4.21
N ALA A 67 -50.22 12.52 4.24
CA ALA A 67 -51.63 12.24 4.51
C ALA A 67 -52.06 12.76 5.89
N PHE A 68 -51.19 12.58 6.90
CA PHE A 68 -51.42 13.03 8.27
C PHE A 68 -51.55 14.55 8.40
N SER A 69 -50.75 15.32 7.64
CA SER A 69 -50.75 16.78 7.73
C SER A 69 -51.69 17.47 6.75
N SER A 70 -51.93 16.87 5.59
CA SER A 70 -52.47 17.57 4.41
C SER A 70 -53.61 16.81 3.71
N GLY A 71 -54.03 15.67 4.25
CA GLY A 71 -55.12 14.84 3.74
C GLY A 71 -54.66 13.71 2.81
N SER A 72 -55.42 12.61 2.81
CA SER A 72 -55.07 11.34 2.15
C SER A 72 -54.80 11.46 0.65
N GLY A 73 -55.54 12.32 -0.07
CA GLY A 73 -55.34 12.55 -1.50
C GLY A 73 -53.97 13.17 -1.83
N ARG A 74 -53.50 14.11 -1.00
CA ARG A 74 -52.17 14.72 -1.16
C ARG A 74 -51.06 13.75 -0.71
N GLY A 75 -51.34 12.92 0.30
CA GLY A 75 -50.44 11.85 0.73
C GLY A 75 -50.12 10.85 -0.38
N VAL A 76 -51.15 10.30 -1.03
CA VAL A 76 -50.98 9.36 -2.14
C VAL A 76 -50.21 9.99 -3.30
N ALA A 77 -50.54 11.24 -3.66
CA ALA A 77 -49.83 11.96 -4.72
C ALA A 77 -48.34 12.18 -4.39
N ALA A 78 -48.01 12.55 -3.15
CA ALA A 78 -46.64 12.73 -2.70
C ALA A 78 -45.85 11.41 -2.68
N GLY A 79 -46.46 10.31 -2.20
CA GLY A 79 -45.86 8.98 -2.22
C GLY A 79 -45.59 8.48 -3.65
N ALA A 80 -46.56 8.63 -4.56
CA ALA A 80 -46.40 8.27 -5.96
C ALA A 80 -45.30 9.09 -6.65
N THR A 81 -45.21 10.38 -6.34
CA THR A 81 -44.17 11.28 -6.86
C THR A 81 -42.78 10.85 -6.40
N LEU A 82 -42.62 10.53 -5.11
CA LEU A 82 -41.36 10.04 -4.57
C LEU A 82 -40.98 8.68 -5.17
N LEU A 83 -41.94 7.75 -5.27
CA LEU A 83 -41.71 6.43 -5.86
C LEU A 83 -41.18 6.54 -7.29
N GLY A 84 -41.82 7.36 -8.12
CA GLY A 84 -41.39 7.60 -9.50
C GLY A 84 -39.99 8.20 -9.58
N ARG A 85 -39.67 9.19 -8.73
CA ARG A 85 -38.33 9.81 -8.69
C ARG A 85 -37.25 8.82 -8.28
N LEU A 86 -37.50 8.04 -7.23
CA LEU A 86 -36.54 7.05 -6.75
C LEU A 86 -36.33 5.92 -7.77
N LEU A 87 -37.38 5.54 -8.52
CA LEU A 87 -37.26 4.57 -9.61
C LEU A 87 -36.40 5.10 -10.77
N VAL A 88 -36.65 6.34 -11.23
CA VAL A 88 -35.85 6.98 -12.28
C VAL A 88 -34.39 7.09 -11.86
N LEU A 89 -34.13 7.58 -10.64
CA LEU A 89 -32.78 7.72 -10.08
C LEU A 89 -32.09 6.36 -9.92
N GLY A 90 -32.80 5.34 -9.43
CA GLY A 90 -32.26 3.99 -9.26
C GLY A 90 -31.84 3.35 -10.59
N ILE A 91 -32.67 3.49 -11.64
CA ILE A 91 -32.33 3.00 -12.97
C ILE A 91 -31.16 3.77 -13.57
N ALA A 92 -31.17 5.11 -13.49
CA ALA A 92 -30.09 5.95 -13.99
C ALA A 92 -28.75 5.66 -13.29
N LEU A 93 -28.77 5.57 -11.96
CA LEU A 93 -27.60 5.24 -11.16
C LEU A 93 -27.11 3.81 -11.41
N GLY A 94 -28.02 2.83 -11.55
CA GLY A 94 -27.66 1.44 -11.82
C GLY A 94 -27.03 1.23 -13.20
N VAL A 95 -27.47 1.99 -14.20
CA VAL A 95 -26.84 2.03 -15.53
C VAL A 95 -25.49 2.72 -15.46
N LEU A 96 -25.41 3.87 -14.79
CA LEU A 96 -24.17 4.62 -14.65
C LEU A 96 -23.11 3.79 -13.93
N ALA A 97 -23.45 3.17 -12.81
CA ALA A 97 -22.54 2.34 -12.02
C ALA A 97 -21.96 1.16 -12.80
N ARG A 98 -22.73 0.56 -13.71
CA ARG A 98 -22.27 -0.56 -14.54
C ARG A 98 -21.46 -0.15 -15.77
N ARG A 99 -21.57 1.11 -16.21
CA ARG A 99 -20.81 1.65 -17.35
C ARG A 99 -19.56 2.43 -16.96
N THR A 100 -19.39 2.71 -15.68
CA THR A 100 -18.32 3.58 -15.20
C THR A 100 -17.27 2.74 -14.49
N ASP A 101 -16.14 2.53 -15.17
CA ASP A 101 -14.94 2.00 -14.53
C ASP A 101 -14.36 3.00 -13.52
N ALA A 102 -13.67 2.47 -12.51
CA ALA A 102 -12.98 3.27 -11.49
C ALA A 102 -12.10 4.37 -12.13
N GLU A 103 -11.48 4.09 -13.28
CA GLU A 103 -10.67 5.05 -14.04
C GLU A 103 -11.45 6.28 -14.51
N ARG A 104 -12.71 6.13 -14.92
CA ARG A 104 -13.56 7.26 -15.34
C ARG A 104 -14.01 8.10 -14.16
N VAL A 105 -14.30 7.47 -13.02
CA VAL A 105 -14.62 8.17 -11.76
C VAL A 105 -13.42 9.03 -11.32
N LEU A 106 -12.21 8.45 -11.39
CA LEU A 106 -10.94 9.15 -11.12
C LEU A 106 -10.71 10.33 -12.08
N ALA A 107 -10.97 10.17 -13.39
CA ALA A 107 -10.82 11.23 -14.37
C ALA A 107 -11.79 12.41 -14.14
N VAL A 108 -13.03 12.12 -13.73
CA VAL A 108 -14.02 13.15 -13.40
C VAL A 108 -13.64 13.89 -12.11
N ALA A 109 -13.18 13.17 -11.08
CA ALA A 109 -12.72 13.79 -9.84
C ALA A 109 -11.54 14.76 -10.06
N ARG A 110 -10.61 14.42 -10.97
CA ARG A 110 -9.53 15.33 -11.40
C ARG A 110 -10.06 16.59 -12.10
N ARG A 111 -11.04 16.44 -13.01
CA ARG A 111 -11.66 17.59 -13.71
C ARG A 111 -12.39 18.54 -12.76
N LEU A 112 -12.89 18.04 -11.64
CA LEU A 112 -13.57 18.83 -10.61
C LEU A 112 -12.61 19.43 -9.57
N GLY A 113 -11.29 19.27 -9.73
CA GLY A 113 -10.29 19.74 -8.76
C GLY A 113 -10.27 18.96 -7.44
N MET A 114 -10.99 17.83 -7.36
CA MET A 114 -11.09 17.00 -6.16
C MET A 114 -10.03 15.90 -6.17
N GLU A 115 -8.76 16.25 -6.39
CA GLU A 115 -7.69 15.27 -6.62
C GLU A 115 -7.50 14.30 -5.44
N ARG A 116 -7.53 14.80 -4.21
CA ARG A 116 -7.38 13.98 -2.99
C ARG A 116 -8.55 13.01 -2.82
N THR A 117 -9.77 13.50 -2.98
CA THR A 117 -10.98 12.69 -2.87
C THR A 117 -11.07 11.66 -4.00
N GLY A 118 -10.69 12.05 -5.22
CA GLY A 118 -10.61 11.15 -6.36
C GLY A 118 -9.61 10.03 -6.16
N LEU A 119 -8.44 10.33 -5.59
CA LEU A 119 -7.43 9.33 -5.24
C LEU A 119 -7.94 8.35 -4.17
N VAL A 120 -8.55 8.86 -3.10
CA VAL A 120 -9.13 8.02 -2.03
C VAL A 120 -10.22 7.12 -2.59
N ILE A 121 -11.16 7.67 -3.35
CA ILE A 121 -12.24 6.90 -3.99
C ILE A 121 -11.66 5.86 -4.94
N GLY A 122 -10.67 6.23 -5.76
CA GLY A 122 -10.00 5.32 -6.68
C GLY A 122 -9.32 4.15 -5.98
N LEU A 123 -8.62 4.42 -4.87
CA LEU A 123 -8.01 3.42 -4.03
C LEU A 123 -9.04 2.51 -3.37
N SER A 124 -10.11 3.07 -2.80
CA SER A 124 -11.20 2.30 -2.21
C SER A 124 -11.88 1.40 -3.24
N LEU A 125 -12.14 1.89 -4.45
CA LEU A 125 -12.76 1.11 -5.52
C LEU A 125 -11.84 -0.01 -6.05
N ASN A 126 -10.53 0.19 -6.02
CA ASN A 126 -9.56 -0.84 -6.42
C ASN A 126 -9.50 -1.99 -5.39
N VAL A 127 -9.56 -1.67 -4.10
CA VAL A 127 -9.44 -2.63 -3.00
C VAL A 127 -10.76 -3.38 -2.74
N LEU A 128 -11.91 -2.76 -3.03
CA LEU A 128 -13.24 -3.29 -2.72
C LEU A 128 -13.51 -4.71 -3.26
N PRO A 129 -13.19 -5.07 -4.52
CA PRO A 129 -13.45 -6.41 -5.04
C PRO A 129 -12.66 -7.49 -4.29
N HIS A 130 -11.42 -7.18 -3.92
CA HIS A 130 -10.57 -8.08 -3.15
C HIS A 130 -11.17 -8.33 -1.76
N LEU A 131 -11.57 -7.25 -1.07
CA LEU A 131 -12.22 -7.37 0.24
C LEU A 131 -13.51 -8.18 0.18
N LEU A 132 -14.34 -7.97 -0.84
CA LEU A 132 -15.58 -8.73 -1.03
C LEU A 132 -15.32 -10.22 -1.20
N GLU A 133 -14.30 -10.59 -1.98
CA GLU A 133 -13.95 -11.99 -2.19
C GLU A 133 -13.39 -12.63 -0.91
N THR A 134 -12.50 -11.95 -0.20
CA THR A 134 -11.98 -12.43 1.09
C THR A 134 -13.12 -12.60 2.10
N LEU A 135 -14.04 -11.62 2.17
CA LEU A 135 -15.21 -11.69 3.07
C LEU A 135 -16.11 -12.87 2.73
N ARG A 136 -16.34 -13.11 1.42
CA ARG A 136 -17.16 -14.23 0.94
C ARG A 136 -16.54 -15.57 1.29
N GLN A 137 -15.22 -15.71 1.14
CA GLN A 137 -14.48 -16.91 1.50
C GLN A 137 -14.51 -17.17 3.01
N THR A 138 -14.24 -16.15 3.82
CA THR A 138 -14.32 -16.27 5.29
C THR A 138 -15.75 -16.59 5.74
N TRP A 139 -16.76 -15.98 5.12
CA TRP A 139 -18.16 -16.29 5.39
C TRP A 139 -18.50 -17.74 5.05
N ALA A 140 -18.06 -18.24 3.90
CA ALA A 140 -18.25 -19.64 3.52
C ALA A 140 -17.65 -20.60 4.56
N VAL A 141 -16.43 -20.31 5.03
CA VAL A 141 -15.76 -21.09 6.10
C VAL A 141 -16.57 -21.06 7.40
N LEU A 142 -17.10 -19.89 7.80
CA LEU A 142 -17.91 -19.75 9.02
C LEU A 142 -19.25 -20.49 8.94
N VAL A 143 -19.87 -20.53 7.76
CA VAL A 143 -21.12 -21.29 7.52
C VAL A 143 -20.85 -22.79 7.56
N ILE A 144 -19.78 -23.26 6.91
CA ILE A 144 -19.38 -24.68 6.93
C ILE A 144 -19.08 -25.13 8.36
N ARG A 145 -18.35 -24.32 9.14
CA ARG A 145 -17.99 -24.62 10.53
C ARG A 145 -19.20 -24.70 11.48
N ASN A 146 -20.32 -24.06 11.13
CA ASN A 146 -21.58 -24.13 11.89
C ASN A 146 -22.59 -25.13 11.30
N GLY A 147 -22.13 -26.11 10.52
CA GLY A 147 -22.99 -27.16 9.96
C GLY A 147 -24.04 -26.62 8.98
N GLY A 148 -23.68 -25.57 8.22
CA GLY A 148 -24.58 -24.94 7.24
C GLY A 148 -25.59 -23.95 7.82
N ARG A 149 -25.60 -23.75 9.16
CA ARG A 149 -26.45 -22.75 9.82
C ARG A 149 -25.74 -21.40 9.90
N ARG A 150 -26.52 -20.31 9.94
CA ARG A 150 -25.97 -18.95 10.07
C ARG A 150 -25.13 -18.84 11.36
N PRO A 151 -23.90 -18.29 11.29
CA PRO A 151 -23.01 -18.17 12.44
C PRO A 151 -23.61 -17.29 13.53
N ARG A 152 -23.45 -17.69 14.80
CA ARG A 152 -23.79 -16.84 15.95
C ARG A 152 -22.80 -15.68 16.05
N LEU A 153 -23.23 -14.53 16.55
CA LEU A 153 -22.42 -13.30 16.65
C LEU A 153 -21.05 -13.52 17.31
N ARG A 154 -20.96 -14.42 18.30
CA ARG A 154 -19.70 -14.79 18.98
C ARG A 154 -18.71 -15.60 18.11
N SER A 155 -19.22 -16.36 17.13
CA SER A 155 -18.38 -17.12 16.18
C SER A 155 -17.82 -16.26 15.04
N MET A 156 -18.24 -14.99 14.96
CA MET A 156 -17.82 -14.02 13.96
C MET A 156 -16.59 -13.20 14.41
N ALA A 157 -15.95 -13.56 15.52
CA ALA A 157 -14.75 -12.93 16.07
C ALA A 157 -13.57 -12.73 15.09
N PRO A 158 -13.37 -13.55 14.02
CA PRO A 158 -12.33 -13.27 13.02
C PRO A 158 -12.68 -12.16 12.02
N LEU A 159 -13.98 -11.81 11.88
CA LEU A 159 -14.42 -10.82 10.89
C LEU A 159 -13.96 -9.39 11.22
N PRO A 160 -13.97 -8.91 12.48
CA PRO A 160 -13.39 -7.61 12.83
C PRO A 160 -11.92 -7.48 12.44
N GLU A 161 -11.11 -8.52 12.66
CA GLU A 161 -9.70 -8.53 12.25
C GLU A 161 -9.56 -8.47 10.72
N LEU A 162 -10.39 -9.21 10.00
CA LEU A 162 -10.42 -9.18 8.54
C LEU A 162 -10.91 -7.83 7.97
N ILE A 163 -11.90 -7.21 8.59
CA ILE A 163 -12.52 -5.95 8.15
C ILE A 163 -11.67 -4.73 8.54
N LEU A 164 -10.86 -4.83 9.60
CA LEU A 164 -10.06 -3.69 10.09
C LEU A 164 -8.58 -3.82 9.75
N ALA A 165 -7.96 -4.98 9.97
CA ALA A 165 -6.51 -5.14 9.80
C ALA A 165 -6.11 -5.33 8.33
N HIS A 166 -6.92 -6.03 7.52
CA HIS A 166 -6.59 -6.28 6.12
C HIS A 166 -6.71 -5.01 5.25
N PRO A 167 -7.79 -4.21 5.33
CA PRO A 167 -7.86 -2.93 4.61
C PRO A 167 -6.81 -1.93 5.09
N ALA A 168 -6.45 -1.94 6.38
CA ALA A 168 -5.38 -1.07 6.89
C ALA A 168 -4.03 -1.40 6.23
N ARG A 169 -3.68 -2.68 6.09
CA ARG A 169 -2.46 -3.09 5.35
C ARG A 169 -2.50 -2.70 3.88
N LEU A 170 -3.62 -2.93 3.20
CA LEU A 170 -3.79 -2.50 1.81
C LEU A 170 -3.74 -0.98 1.66
N ALA A 171 -4.25 -0.23 2.64
CA ALA A 171 -4.15 1.22 2.68
C ALA A 171 -2.70 1.70 2.85
N ASP A 172 -1.92 1.05 3.72
CA ASP A 172 -0.49 1.35 3.91
C ASP A 172 0.34 1.08 2.63
N GLU A 173 0.09 -0.06 1.97
CA GLU A 173 0.74 -0.41 0.70
C GLU A 173 0.37 0.58 -0.41
N ALA A 174 -0.90 0.95 -0.48
CA ALA A 174 -1.38 1.89 -1.48
C ALA A 174 -0.94 3.34 -1.21
N ALA A 175 -0.81 3.73 0.07
CA ALA A 175 -0.26 5.03 0.47
C ALA A 175 1.24 5.11 0.13
N ALA A 176 1.99 4.02 0.34
CA ALA A 176 3.38 3.91 -0.10
C ALA A 176 3.51 4.01 -1.62
N ALA A 177 2.62 3.35 -2.37
CA ALA A 177 2.58 3.45 -3.84
C ALA A 177 2.15 4.84 -4.34
N ALA A 178 1.29 5.55 -3.60
CA ALA A 178 0.87 6.91 -3.93
C ALA A 178 1.98 7.95 -3.66
N ALA A 179 2.77 7.76 -2.59
CA ALA A 179 3.93 8.60 -2.28
C ALA A 179 4.97 8.58 -3.42
N LEU A 180 5.18 7.43 -4.08
CA LEU A 180 6.04 7.30 -5.26
C LEU A 180 5.61 8.13 -6.46
N ARG A 181 4.31 8.39 -6.59
CA ARG A 181 3.73 9.15 -7.71
C ARG A 181 3.66 10.65 -7.41
N GLY A 182 4.34 11.11 -6.36
CA GLY A 182 4.34 12.51 -5.94
C GLY A 182 3.15 12.91 -5.07
N HIS A 183 2.29 11.97 -4.64
CA HIS A 183 1.17 12.25 -3.74
C HIS A 183 1.58 12.02 -2.27
N THR A 184 2.41 12.91 -1.73
CA THR A 184 2.96 12.85 -0.36
C THR A 184 1.94 13.18 0.76
N ALA A 185 0.69 13.49 0.41
CA ALA A 185 -0.31 14.01 1.34
C ALA A 185 -1.01 12.96 2.22
N LEU A 186 -0.75 11.65 2.05
CA LEU A 186 -1.53 10.57 2.68
C LEU A 186 -0.74 9.58 3.54
N GLY A 187 0.57 9.78 3.74
CA GLY A 187 1.38 8.93 4.64
C GLY A 187 1.41 9.49 6.07
N PRO A 188 1.50 8.64 7.12
CA PRO A 188 1.92 9.12 8.44
C PRO A 188 3.25 9.88 8.28
N ARG A 189 3.46 10.95 9.06
CA ARG A 189 4.75 11.63 9.15
C ARG A 189 5.80 10.63 9.64
N ARG A 190 6.44 9.92 8.72
CA ARG A 190 7.53 8.99 9.01
C ARG A 190 8.74 9.81 9.45
N THR A 191 9.42 9.34 10.48
CA THR A 191 10.70 9.84 10.95
C THR A 191 11.68 9.85 9.78
N ARG A 192 12.00 11.05 9.28
CA ARG A 192 12.92 11.24 8.17
C ARG A 192 14.34 10.86 8.60
N LEU A 193 15.04 10.06 7.82
CA LEU A 193 16.47 9.78 7.96
C LEU A 193 17.26 10.94 7.35
N ALA A 194 17.55 11.99 8.10
CA ALA A 194 18.53 12.98 7.65
C ALA A 194 19.91 12.29 7.57
N THR A 195 20.35 11.88 6.38
CA THR A 195 21.63 11.21 6.19
C THR A 195 22.61 12.14 5.49
N GLY A 196 23.76 12.40 6.11
CA GLY A 196 24.91 13.05 5.45
C GLY A 196 25.73 12.10 4.57
N ALA A 197 25.37 10.81 4.56
CA ALA A 197 26.10 9.73 3.89
C ALA A 197 25.33 9.21 2.66
N ARG A 198 26.07 8.80 1.63
CA ARG A 198 25.50 8.18 0.42
C ARG A 198 24.84 6.85 0.77
N ALA A 199 23.66 6.58 0.21
CA ALA A 199 22.94 5.33 0.44
C ALA A 199 22.94 4.45 -0.82
N VAL A 200 23.38 3.19 -0.69
CA VAL A 200 23.26 2.16 -1.71
C VAL A 200 22.21 1.16 -1.27
N VAL A 201 21.11 1.13 -2.01
CA VAL A 201 19.95 0.28 -1.78
C VAL A 201 20.02 -0.92 -2.70
N VAL A 202 20.24 -2.10 -2.13
CA VAL A 202 20.33 -3.36 -2.86
C VAL A 202 18.98 -4.08 -2.86
N THR A 203 18.56 -4.52 -4.05
CA THR A 203 17.32 -5.26 -4.25
C THR A 203 17.50 -6.43 -5.21
N GLY A 204 16.45 -7.23 -5.35
CA GLY A 204 16.41 -8.41 -6.22
C GLY A 204 15.38 -9.44 -5.76
N PRO A 205 15.04 -10.43 -6.60
CA PRO A 205 14.07 -11.46 -6.26
C PRO A 205 14.58 -12.32 -5.08
N PRO A 206 13.68 -13.03 -4.37
CA PRO A 206 14.09 -14.03 -3.40
C PRO A 206 15.03 -15.06 -4.04
N GLY A 207 16.12 -15.40 -3.35
CA GLY A 207 17.10 -16.36 -3.88
C GLY A 207 18.15 -15.77 -4.84
N ALA A 208 18.09 -14.48 -5.19
CA ALA A 208 19.05 -13.84 -6.10
C ALA A 208 20.48 -13.66 -5.54
N GLY A 209 20.87 -14.37 -4.48
CA GLY A 209 22.22 -14.27 -3.91
C GLY A 209 22.58 -12.94 -3.24
N LYS A 210 21.60 -12.11 -2.85
CA LYS A 210 21.83 -10.80 -2.20
C LYS A 210 22.73 -10.87 -0.96
N THR A 211 22.33 -11.65 0.05
CA THR A 211 23.11 -11.80 1.28
C THR A 211 24.53 -12.33 1.02
N PRO A 212 24.75 -13.36 0.18
CA PRO A 212 26.10 -13.75 -0.26
C PRO A 212 26.91 -12.63 -0.93
N ALA A 213 26.30 -11.86 -1.84
CA ALA A 213 26.97 -10.78 -2.56
C ALA A 213 27.40 -9.67 -1.60
N ILE A 214 26.56 -9.32 -0.63
CA ILE A 214 26.89 -8.32 0.38
C ILE A 214 27.95 -8.84 1.34
N ALA A 215 27.86 -10.10 1.78
CA ALA A 215 28.92 -10.70 2.58
C ALA A 215 30.28 -10.65 1.86
N ALA A 216 30.30 -10.86 0.55
CA ALA A 216 31.51 -10.72 -0.27
C ALA A 216 31.98 -9.27 -0.39
N ALA A 217 31.07 -8.32 -0.62
CA ALA A 217 31.40 -6.89 -0.65
C ALA A 217 31.99 -6.43 0.70
N VAL A 218 31.36 -6.79 1.82
CA VAL A 218 31.84 -6.50 3.18
C VAL A 218 33.26 -7.01 3.40
N ARG A 219 33.59 -8.23 2.95
CA ARG A 219 34.95 -8.76 3.03
C ARG A 219 35.94 -7.92 2.22
N ARG A 220 35.59 -7.50 1.00
CA ARG A 220 36.44 -6.63 0.17
C ARG A 220 36.65 -5.24 0.80
N ILE A 221 35.59 -4.65 1.36
CA ILE A 221 35.67 -3.35 2.05
C ILE A 221 36.63 -3.44 3.24
N ARG A 222 36.51 -4.50 4.06
CA ARG A 222 37.41 -4.76 5.18
C ARG A 222 38.85 -5.00 4.75
N ALA A 223 39.05 -5.77 3.68
CA ALA A 223 40.38 -6.04 3.12
C ALA A 223 41.07 -4.77 2.61
N ALA A 224 40.30 -3.78 2.15
CA ALA A 224 40.76 -2.44 1.79
C ALA A 224 40.95 -1.50 3.00
N GLY A 225 40.96 -2.02 4.24
CA GLY A 225 41.23 -1.23 5.45
C GLY A 225 40.07 -0.33 5.90
N ARG A 226 38.91 -0.37 5.24
CA ARG A 226 37.77 0.47 5.59
C ARG A 226 36.91 -0.20 6.66
N PRO A 227 36.51 0.54 7.72
CA PRO A 227 35.65 -0.03 8.75
C PRO A 227 34.25 -0.33 8.19
N VAL A 228 33.63 -1.35 8.76
CA VAL A 228 32.23 -1.75 8.49
C VAL A 228 31.51 -1.90 9.82
N ALA A 229 30.20 -1.70 9.83
CA ALA A 229 29.35 -1.93 11.00
C ALA A 229 27.97 -2.43 10.56
N GLY A 230 27.21 -3.00 11.50
CA GLY A 230 25.86 -3.52 11.24
C GLY A 230 25.81 -5.04 11.06
N PHE A 231 24.83 -5.53 10.28
CA PHE A 231 24.48 -6.95 10.30
C PHE A 231 24.06 -7.50 8.93
N LEU A 232 24.16 -8.84 8.81
CA LEU A 232 23.66 -9.66 7.72
C LEU A 232 22.54 -10.57 8.21
N GLN A 233 21.64 -11.00 7.31
CA GLN A 233 20.54 -11.92 7.64
C GLN A 233 20.59 -13.21 6.81
N PRO A 234 21.60 -14.08 7.03
CA PRO A 234 21.72 -15.32 6.26
C PRO A 234 20.53 -16.25 6.51
N ALA A 235 20.08 -16.91 5.43
CA ALA A 235 19.04 -17.93 5.53
C ALA A 235 19.51 -19.12 6.39
N ARG A 236 18.64 -19.58 7.28
CA ARG A 236 18.85 -20.78 8.10
C ARG A 236 18.14 -21.96 7.46
N TYR A 237 18.87 -23.06 7.33
CA TYR A 237 18.39 -24.32 6.75
C TYR A 237 18.55 -25.45 7.76
N GLU A 238 17.60 -26.37 7.77
CA GLU A 238 17.60 -27.61 8.52
C GLU A 238 17.04 -28.69 7.59
N ASP A 239 17.74 -29.82 7.45
CA ASP A 239 17.40 -30.91 6.53
C ASP A 239 17.08 -30.47 5.08
N GLY A 240 17.81 -29.46 4.58
CA GLY A 240 17.62 -28.89 3.24
C GLY A 240 16.41 -27.95 3.10
N ALA A 241 15.57 -27.83 4.12
CA ALA A 241 14.45 -26.90 4.15
C ALA A 241 14.83 -25.57 4.80
N LYS A 242 14.39 -24.44 4.23
CA LYS A 242 14.60 -23.13 4.84
C LYS A 242 13.66 -22.96 6.03
N ILE A 243 14.21 -23.03 7.23
CA ILE A 243 13.45 -22.89 8.48
C ILE A 243 13.41 -21.46 9.01
N GLY A 244 14.21 -20.54 8.48
CA GLY A 244 14.24 -19.17 8.97
C GLY A 244 15.41 -18.35 8.48
N PHE A 245 15.82 -17.42 9.33
CA PHE A 245 16.95 -16.53 9.15
C PHE A 245 17.72 -16.42 10.47
N ASP A 246 19.03 -16.39 10.35
CA ASP A 246 19.89 -15.91 11.43
C ASP A 246 20.18 -14.44 11.21
N ILE A 247 20.78 -13.81 12.22
CA ILE A 247 21.41 -12.51 12.11
C ILE A 247 22.86 -12.63 12.53
N ALA A 248 23.76 -11.96 11.81
CA ALA A 248 25.19 -11.98 12.06
C ALA A 248 25.76 -10.57 12.07
N ASP A 249 26.50 -10.22 13.11
CA ASP A 249 27.24 -8.96 13.20
C ASP A 249 28.44 -8.98 12.24
N VAL A 250 28.59 -7.96 11.39
CA VAL A 250 29.64 -7.91 10.35
C VAL A 250 31.04 -7.65 10.90
N VAL A 251 31.14 -7.16 12.14
CA VAL A 251 32.38 -6.84 12.85
C VAL A 251 32.84 -8.07 13.62
N THR A 252 32.03 -8.53 14.57
CA THR A 252 32.39 -9.59 15.52
C THR A 252 32.21 -10.99 14.94
N GLY A 253 31.35 -11.15 13.93
CA GLY A 253 30.95 -12.45 13.41
C GLY A 253 29.99 -13.22 14.33
N GLU A 254 29.58 -12.64 15.46
CA GLU A 254 28.57 -13.23 16.33
C GLU A 254 27.28 -13.44 15.57
N ARG A 255 26.66 -14.63 15.74
CA ARG A 255 25.48 -15.06 14.99
C ARG A 255 24.48 -15.73 15.92
N THR A 256 23.21 -15.38 15.77
CA THR A 256 22.10 -16.03 16.48
C THR A 256 20.86 -16.12 15.59
N ALA A 257 19.87 -16.92 16.00
CA ALA A 257 18.59 -17.02 15.31
C ALA A 257 17.89 -15.65 15.32
N PHE A 258 17.43 -15.19 14.16
CA PHE A 258 16.67 -13.94 14.05
C PHE A 258 15.19 -14.21 13.96
N ALA A 259 14.79 -15.10 13.06
CA ALA A 259 13.40 -15.41 12.81
C ALA A 259 13.23 -16.85 12.35
N THR A 260 12.24 -17.55 12.90
CA THR A 260 11.91 -18.94 12.51
C THR A 260 10.52 -18.99 11.90
N LEU A 261 10.33 -19.87 10.92
CA LEU A 261 9.03 -20.13 10.32
C LEU A 261 8.07 -20.64 11.41
N ALA A 262 6.95 -19.95 11.60
CA ALA A 262 5.94 -20.37 12.56
C ALA A 262 4.94 -21.35 11.93
N ALA A 263 4.29 -22.15 12.77
CA ALA A 263 3.11 -22.90 12.36
C ALA A 263 2.00 -21.96 11.82
N PRO A 264 1.10 -22.43 10.95
CA PRO A 264 0.02 -21.61 10.40
C PRO A 264 -0.76 -20.86 11.50
N GLY A 265 -0.89 -19.53 11.36
CA GLY A 265 -1.54 -18.66 12.35
C GLY A 265 -0.68 -18.27 13.56
N GLY A 266 0.54 -18.77 13.68
CA GLY A 266 1.46 -18.48 14.78
C GLY A 266 2.57 -17.46 14.47
N GLY A 267 2.46 -16.77 13.33
CA GLY A 267 3.43 -15.75 12.92
C GLY A 267 3.17 -14.39 13.58
N GLU A 268 4.21 -13.59 13.69
CA GLU A 268 4.23 -12.29 14.39
C GLU A 268 4.31 -11.14 13.39
N GLU A 269 3.81 -9.97 13.79
CA GLU A 269 3.82 -8.74 12.98
C GLU A 269 3.12 -8.91 11.60
N GLY A 270 2.22 -9.89 11.53
CA GLY A 270 1.60 -10.48 10.34
C GLY A 270 2.60 -10.83 9.24
N THR A 271 3.71 -11.41 9.65
CA THR A 271 4.57 -12.25 8.84
C THR A 271 4.31 -13.72 9.18
N ARG A 272 4.87 -14.65 8.40
CA ARG A 272 4.84 -16.09 8.72
C ARG A 272 5.96 -16.51 9.70
N PHE A 273 6.68 -15.55 10.26
CA PHE A 273 7.85 -15.80 11.10
C PHE A 273 7.56 -15.39 12.54
N ARG A 274 8.20 -16.08 13.46
CA ARG A 274 8.35 -15.71 14.87
C ARG A 274 9.74 -15.12 15.05
N PHE A 275 9.84 -13.94 15.65
CA PHE A 275 11.12 -13.26 15.85
C PHE A 275 11.72 -13.63 17.20
N HIS A 276 13.05 -13.81 17.22
CA HIS A 276 13.78 -14.10 18.45
C HIS A 276 14.31 -12.80 19.04
N ARG A 277 14.09 -12.62 20.34
CA ARG A 277 14.51 -11.42 21.07
C ARG A 277 16.03 -11.21 20.98
N GLU A 278 16.81 -12.27 21.15
CA GLU A 278 18.27 -12.25 21.06
C GLU A 278 18.75 -11.76 19.69
N GLY A 279 18.10 -12.20 18.61
CA GLY A 279 18.39 -11.74 17.25
C GLY A 279 18.10 -10.25 17.05
N LEU A 280 16.98 -9.75 17.58
CA LEU A 280 16.66 -8.32 17.56
C LEU A 280 17.66 -7.50 18.39
N GLU A 281 18.10 -8.01 19.53
CA GLU A 281 19.10 -7.36 20.38
C GLU A 281 20.48 -7.32 19.71
N LEU A 282 20.89 -8.39 19.03
CA LEU A 282 22.10 -8.43 18.22
C LEU A 282 22.04 -7.43 17.06
N ALA A 283 20.92 -7.36 16.34
CA ALA A 283 20.70 -6.36 15.28
C ALA A 283 20.96 -4.94 15.80
N ARG A 284 20.32 -4.61 16.93
CA ARG A 284 20.46 -3.29 17.57
C ARG A 284 21.88 -3.06 18.04
N ARG A 285 22.56 -4.07 18.60
CA ARG A 285 23.94 -3.97 19.09
C ARG A 285 24.92 -3.66 17.99
N SER A 286 24.83 -4.36 16.86
CA SER A 286 25.74 -4.18 15.73
C SER A 286 25.70 -2.78 15.11
N LEU A 287 24.67 -1.98 15.43
CA LEU A 287 24.48 -0.61 14.99
C LEU A 287 24.63 0.43 16.12
N ARG A 288 25.00 0.04 17.34
CA ARG A 288 25.15 0.97 18.47
C ARG A 288 26.36 1.89 18.31
N GLU A 289 27.49 1.32 17.91
CA GLU A 289 28.76 2.02 17.80
C GLU A 289 29.25 1.93 16.35
N ILE A 290 29.22 3.07 15.65
CA ILE A 290 29.66 3.17 14.27
C ILE A 290 31.06 3.79 14.25
N PRO A 291 32.12 3.07 13.84
CA PRO A 291 33.46 3.63 13.70
C PRO A 291 33.46 4.77 12.68
N ALA A 292 34.35 5.75 12.87
CA ALA A 292 34.50 6.84 11.93
C ALA A 292 34.87 6.32 10.53
N GLY A 293 34.14 6.79 9.51
CA GLY A 293 34.33 6.38 8.13
C GLY A 293 33.74 5.01 7.76
N ALA A 294 32.89 4.43 8.62
CA ALA A 294 32.39 3.07 8.40
C ALA A 294 31.32 2.99 7.30
N VAL A 295 31.32 1.88 6.58
CA VAL A 295 30.16 1.47 5.77
C VAL A 295 29.18 0.74 6.68
N VAL A 296 27.99 1.30 6.85
CA VAL A 296 26.93 0.71 7.68
C VAL A 296 26.09 -0.24 6.83
N VAL A 297 25.99 -1.50 7.24
CA VAL A 297 25.31 -2.57 6.53
C VAL A 297 24.05 -2.99 7.28
N ALA A 298 22.91 -3.01 6.60
CA ALA A 298 21.67 -3.56 7.13
C ALA A 298 21.00 -4.44 6.07
N ASP A 299 21.10 -5.75 6.25
CA ASP A 299 20.49 -6.74 5.36
C ASP A 299 19.00 -6.98 5.69
N GLU A 300 18.20 -7.19 4.64
CA GLU A 300 16.74 -7.40 4.61
C GLU A 300 15.90 -6.50 5.56
N LEU A 301 15.85 -5.19 5.28
CA LEU A 301 14.87 -4.28 5.89
C LEU A 301 13.45 -4.61 5.40
N GLY A 302 12.66 -5.22 6.29
CA GLY A 302 11.34 -5.74 6.00
C GLY A 302 10.20 -4.76 6.31
N PRO A 303 8.94 -5.21 6.15
CA PRO A 303 7.77 -4.39 6.46
C PRO A 303 7.69 -3.96 7.93
N VAL A 304 8.22 -4.77 8.86
CA VAL A 304 8.21 -4.46 10.30
C VAL A 304 9.12 -3.28 10.58
N GLU A 305 10.34 -3.33 10.06
CA GLU A 305 11.33 -2.27 10.17
C GLU A 305 10.84 -0.99 9.52
N LEU A 306 10.31 -1.07 8.28
CA LEU A 306 9.85 0.12 7.55
C LEU A 306 8.58 0.77 8.13
N ARG A 307 7.91 0.14 9.09
CA ARG A 307 6.86 0.74 9.94
C ARG A 307 7.38 1.38 11.22
N GLY A 308 8.71 1.36 11.44
CA GLY A 308 9.38 1.86 12.63
C GLY A 308 9.56 0.81 13.74
N GLY A 309 9.20 -0.46 13.50
CA GLY A 309 9.35 -1.55 14.45
C GLY A 309 10.73 -2.22 14.41
N GLY A 310 10.87 -3.32 15.15
CA GLY A 310 12.06 -4.17 15.12
C GLY A 310 13.34 -3.43 15.51
N HIS A 311 14.29 -3.37 14.58
CA HIS A 311 15.59 -2.71 14.75
C HIS A 311 15.73 -1.43 13.91
N MET A 312 14.65 -0.93 13.31
CA MET A 312 14.69 0.26 12.44
C MET A 312 15.19 1.50 13.16
N GLU A 313 14.85 1.69 14.44
CA GLU A 313 15.36 2.82 15.22
C GLU A 313 16.90 2.82 15.31
N ALA A 314 17.53 1.65 15.42
CA ALA A 314 18.98 1.52 15.43
C ALA A 314 19.58 1.87 14.05
N VAL A 315 18.91 1.44 12.97
CA VAL A 315 19.27 1.83 11.60
C VAL A 315 19.17 3.35 11.43
N HIS A 316 18.12 3.98 11.97
CA HIS A 316 17.96 5.43 11.95
C HIS A 316 19.11 6.16 12.63
N ARG A 317 19.47 5.75 13.86
CA ARG A 317 20.57 6.39 14.59
C ARG A 317 21.91 6.19 13.90
N ALA A 318 22.19 4.99 13.38
CA ALA A 318 23.42 4.71 12.66
C ALA A 318 23.54 5.52 11.36
N ALA A 319 22.44 5.68 10.62
CA ALA A 319 22.39 6.41 9.36
C ALA A 319 22.46 7.93 9.53
N ALA A 320 21.90 8.48 10.61
CA ALA A 320 21.96 9.91 10.92
C ALA A 320 23.25 10.32 11.64
N GLY A 321 24.04 9.37 12.11
CA GLY A 321 25.30 9.63 12.80
C GLY A 321 26.39 10.18 11.86
N PRO A 322 27.31 11.02 12.36
CA PRO A 322 28.36 11.64 11.53
C PRO A 322 29.46 10.66 11.09
N ASN A 323 29.52 9.47 11.69
CA ASN A 323 30.60 8.51 11.46
C ASN A 323 30.37 7.61 10.23
N ALA A 324 29.14 7.49 9.75
CA ALA A 324 28.83 6.67 8.58
C ALA A 324 29.37 7.34 7.32
N ALA A 325 30.27 6.68 6.58
CA ALA A 325 30.73 7.14 5.28
C ALA A 325 29.72 6.80 4.16
N ALA A 326 29.07 5.65 4.27
CA ALA A 326 28.05 5.19 3.34
C ALA A 326 27.12 4.17 4.01
N LEU A 327 25.92 4.01 3.44
CA LEU A 327 24.94 3.02 3.87
C LEU A 327 24.77 1.96 2.79
N LEU A 328 24.76 0.69 3.17
CA LEU A 328 24.45 -0.45 2.31
C LEU A 328 23.22 -1.16 2.87
N LEU A 329 22.07 -0.91 2.25
CA LEU A 329 20.77 -1.31 2.77
C LEU A 329 20.10 -2.29 1.82
N VAL A 330 19.60 -3.41 2.33
CA VAL A 330 18.90 -4.40 1.48
C VAL A 330 17.42 -4.37 1.73
N VAL A 331 16.66 -4.45 0.65
CA VAL A 331 15.21 -4.39 0.71
C VAL A 331 14.60 -5.13 -0.47
N ARG A 332 13.41 -5.71 -0.24
CA ARG A 332 12.63 -6.34 -1.32
C ARG A 332 12.17 -5.30 -2.32
N ARG A 333 12.07 -5.67 -3.60
CA ARG A 333 11.73 -4.73 -4.70
C ARG A 333 10.49 -3.86 -4.41
N HIS A 334 9.43 -4.45 -3.88
CA HIS A 334 8.19 -3.74 -3.56
C HIS A 334 8.30 -2.78 -2.35
N LEU A 335 9.37 -2.88 -1.56
CA LEU A 335 9.62 -2.07 -0.37
C LEU A 335 10.64 -0.94 -0.59
N ILE A 336 11.33 -0.90 -1.74
CA ILE A 336 12.21 0.22 -2.13
C ILE A 336 11.52 1.58 -1.94
N PRO A 337 10.26 1.76 -2.39
CA PRO A 337 9.51 3.00 -2.15
C PRO A 337 9.48 3.45 -0.69
N SER A 338 9.15 2.50 0.18
CA SER A 338 8.99 2.74 1.61
C SER A 338 10.33 3.05 2.28
N LEU A 339 11.40 2.40 1.83
CA LEU A 339 12.76 2.68 2.30
C LEU A 339 13.23 4.06 1.82
N LEU A 340 13.06 4.39 0.54
CA LEU A 340 13.43 5.70 0.01
C LEU A 340 12.63 6.83 0.65
N ALA A 341 11.36 6.61 0.99
CA ALA A 341 10.56 7.60 1.74
C ALA A 341 11.01 7.74 3.20
N ALA A 342 11.61 6.69 3.78
CA ALA A 342 12.23 6.77 5.10
C ALA A 342 13.59 7.48 5.03
N LEU A 343 14.33 7.30 3.93
CA LEU A 343 15.62 7.94 3.62
C LEU A 343 15.40 9.40 3.19
N ASP A 344 15.84 10.39 3.97
CA ASP A 344 15.94 11.79 3.50
C ASP A 344 17.20 11.97 2.62
N ALA A 345 17.59 10.91 1.90
CA ALA A 345 18.80 10.86 1.12
C ALA A 345 18.51 11.41 -0.27
N GLN A 346 19.03 12.60 -0.57
CA GLN A 346 19.03 13.15 -1.92
C GLN A 346 19.94 12.35 -2.88
N ASP A 347 20.79 11.46 -2.34
CA ASP A 347 21.83 10.72 -3.08
C ASP A 347 21.78 9.20 -2.79
N ALA A 348 20.62 8.58 -3.05
CA ALA A 348 20.42 7.14 -2.95
C ALA A 348 20.57 6.46 -4.33
N VAL A 349 21.45 5.45 -4.42
CA VAL A 349 21.60 4.59 -5.59
C VAL A 349 20.87 3.27 -5.35
N VAL A 350 20.00 2.87 -6.27
CA VAL A 350 19.31 1.58 -6.20
C VAL A 350 19.95 0.58 -7.16
N LEU A 351 20.43 -0.54 -6.64
CA LEU A 351 21.02 -1.64 -7.41
C LEU A 351 20.12 -2.88 -7.37
N ASP A 352 19.71 -3.38 -8.53
CA ASP A 352 18.96 -4.63 -8.66
C ASP A 352 19.91 -5.75 -9.09
N LEU A 353 20.37 -6.57 -8.14
CA LEU A 353 21.43 -7.55 -8.41
C LEU A 353 21.06 -8.61 -9.44
N ALA A 354 19.76 -8.80 -9.74
CA ALA A 354 19.36 -9.71 -10.82
C ALA A 354 19.66 -9.16 -12.23
N ARG A 355 20.10 -7.90 -12.33
CA ARG A 355 20.49 -7.23 -13.57
C ARG A 355 21.99 -6.98 -13.66
N GLU A 356 22.76 -7.39 -12.65
CA GLU A 356 24.19 -7.14 -12.56
C GLU A 356 24.95 -8.44 -12.83
N ASP A 357 25.84 -8.44 -13.83
CA ASP A 357 26.70 -9.59 -14.13
C ASP A 357 27.78 -9.79 -13.04
N GLU A 358 28.24 -8.68 -12.45
CA GLU A 358 29.21 -8.66 -11.34
C GLU A 358 28.64 -7.94 -10.11
N PRO A 359 27.73 -8.57 -9.34
CA PRO A 359 27.02 -7.92 -8.24
C PRO A 359 27.92 -7.27 -7.19
N VAL A 360 29.06 -7.89 -6.89
CA VAL A 360 30.00 -7.38 -5.88
C VAL A 360 30.68 -6.10 -6.38
N GLU A 361 31.10 -6.06 -7.64
CA GLU A 361 31.75 -4.88 -8.21
C GLU A 361 30.78 -3.71 -8.40
N ALA A 362 29.54 -3.99 -8.76
CA ALA A 362 28.47 -3.00 -8.81
C ALA A 362 28.26 -2.34 -7.43
N ILE A 363 28.19 -3.14 -6.36
CA ILE A 363 28.06 -2.63 -4.98
C ILE A 363 29.26 -1.75 -4.60
N LEU A 364 30.50 -2.21 -4.84
CA LEU A 364 31.71 -1.47 -4.48
C LEU A 364 31.83 -0.15 -5.26
N SER A 365 31.44 -0.15 -6.54
CA SER A 365 31.45 1.03 -7.39
C SER A 365 30.39 2.05 -6.94
N ALA A 366 29.17 1.58 -6.61
CA ALA A 366 28.10 2.46 -6.13
C ALA A 366 28.41 3.09 -4.76
N LEU A 367 29.21 2.43 -3.94
CA LEU A 367 29.71 2.96 -2.67
C LEU A 367 30.90 3.92 -2.85
N ASP A 368 31.34 4.18 -4.09
CA ASP A 368 32.46 5.06 -4.46
C ASP A 368 33.76 4.76 -3.69
N ILE A 369 34.05 3.46 -3.51
CA ILE A 369 35.17 3.00 -2.69
C ILE A 369 36.49 3.04 -3.47
N ARG A 370 36.48 3.42 -4.75
CA ARG A 370 37.65 3.25 -5.61
C ARG A 370 38.62 4.44 -5.65
N ASP A 371 38.28 5.64 -5.19
CA ASP A 371 39.12 6.83 -5.51
C ASP A 371 39.43 7.83 -4.39
N ARG A 372 39.12 7.57 -3.11
CA ARG A 372 39.52 8.51 -2.03
C ARG A 372 40.95 8.37 -1.52
N GLU A 373 41.72 7.36 -1.94
CA GLU A 373 43.14 7.21 -1.55
C GLU A 373 44.11 8.06 -2.36
N VAL A 374 43.72 8.60 -3.53
CA VAL A 374 44.66 9.36 -4.38
C VAL A 374 44.71 10.86 -4.02
N GLN A 375 43.69 11.43 -3.37
CA GLN A 375 43.63 12.88 -3.14
C GLN A 375 44.17 13.37 -1.78
N HIS A 376 44.39 12.49 -0.79
CA HIS A 376 44.99 12.89 0.50
C HIS A 376 46.48 12.61 0.63
N GLY A 377 47.14 12.11 -0.43
CA GLY A 377 48.60 11.92 -0.50
C GLY A 377 49.39 13.07 -1.14
N LEU A 378 48.73 14.13 -1.63
CA LEU A 378 49.38 15.25 -2.31
C LEU A 378 49.00 16.59 -1.68
N TRP A 379 49.37 16.78 -0.41
CA TRP A 379 49.51 18.12 0.16
C TRP A 379 50.93 18.30 0.70
N ASN A 380 51.88 18.52 -0.23
CA ASN A 380 53.19 19.09 0.08
C ASN A 380 53.08 20.61 0.00
N GLY A 381 52.86 21.30 1.12
CA GLY A 381 53.28 22.69 1.25
C GLY A 381 54.73 22.77 1.78
N PRO A 382 55.42 23.93 1.77
CA PRO A 382 55.23 25.14 0.98
C PRO A 382 56.47 25.42 0.09
N GLY A 383 56.26 25.66 -1.21
CA GLY A 383 57.33 25.93 -2.18
C GLY A 383 57.47 27.42 -2.49
N MET A 384 58.58 28.00 -2.05
CA MET A 384 59.11 29.34 -2.35
C MET A 384 58.80 29.88 -3.75
N VAL A 385 58.30 31.11 -3.80
CA VAL A 385 58.30 31.96 -4.99
C VAL A 385 59.64 32.67 -5.06
N HIS A 386 60.49 32.27 -6.01
CA HIS A 386 61.60 33.09 -6.50
C HIS A 386 61.25 33.65 -7.89
N THR A 387 61.02 34.97 -7.90
CA THR A 387 61.41 35.99 -8.90
C THR A 387 61.04 35.81 -10.38
N ARG A 388 60.29 36.79 -10.91
CA ARG A 388 60.77 37.79 -11.90
C ARG A 388 59.68 38.85 -12.16
N GLU A 389 59.86 40.06 -11.65
CA GLU A 389 60.25 41.27 -12.42
C GLU A 389 60.84 42.30 -11.44
#